data_AF-A0A833XJ27-F1
#
_entry.id   AF-A0A833XJ27-F1
#
_cell.length_a   1.000
_cell.length_b   1.000
_cell.length_c   1.000
_cell.angle_alpha   90.00
_cell.angle_beta   90.00
_cell.angle_gamma   90.00
#
_symmetry.space_group_name_H-M   'P 1'
#
loop_
_entity.id
_entity.type
_entity.pdbx_description
1 polymer ?
#
loop_
_entity_poly.entity_id
_entity_poly.type
_entity_poly.pdbx_seq_one_letter_code
_entity_poly.pdbx_strand_id
1 'polypeptide(L)'
;MHKSSGSSHRTMSRSLSCDSQSKGSISTPRGSMKVDLSKLEMAALRRYWRHFNLVDAIPNPSKEQLVDVVQRHFMSRELANLFPQMDELQVIVGFVQAAKRLKT
;
A
#
# COMPACT_ATOMS: atom_id res chain seq x y z
N MET A 1 -68.07 37.61 31.10
CA MET A 1 -68.15 38.30 29.80
C MET A 1 -66.89 37.97 29.00
N HIS A 2 -67.02 37.02 28.05
CA HIS A 2 -66.24 36.79 26.79
C HIS A 2 -64.68 36.82 26.82
N LYS A 3 -63.90 35.94 26.18
CA LYS A 3 -64.02 35.22 24.89
C LYS A 3 -62.86 34.19 24.81
N SER A 4 -63.10 33.06 24.16
CA SER A 4 -62.05 32.20 23.58
C SER A 4 -61.68 32.67 22.18
N SER A 5 -60.40 32.65 21.83
CA SER A 5 -59.78 32.69 20.48
C SER A 5 -58.31 32.27 20.69
N GLY A 6 -57.63 31.35 20.01
CA GLY A 6 -57.85 30.70 18.73
C GLY A 6 -56.50 30.71 17.97
N SER A 7 -56.02 29.53 17.58
CA SER A 7 -55.13 29.26 16.44
C SER A 7 -53.59 29.35 16.59
N SER A 8 -52.99 28.14 16.48
CA SER A 8 -51.88 27.75 15.61
C SER A 8 -50.53 28.46 15.67
N HIS A 9 -49.52 27.78 16.23
CA HIS A 9 -48.18 27.92 15.69
C HIS A 9 -47.37 26.61 15.72
N ARG A 10 -47.24 26.05 14.52
CA ARG A 10 -46.20 25.15 13.98
C ARG A 10 -45.42 24.27 14.97
N THR A 11 -45.73 22.97 14.90
CA THR A 11 -44.80 21.89 15.21
C THR A 11 -43.48 22.10 14.46
N MET A 12 -42.42 22.45 15.19
CA MET A 12 -41.06 22.42 14.65
C MET A 12 -40.53 21.00 14.83
N SER A 13 -40.67 20.20 13.78
CA SER A 13 -40.00 18.92 13.60
C SER A 13 -38.49 19.12 13.78
N ARG A 14 -37.96 18.74 14.95
CA ARG A 14 -36.51 18.68 15.17
C ARG A 14 -35.99 17.35 14.65
N SER A 15 -35.93 17.21 13.34
CA SER A 15 -35.13 16.17 12.69
C SER A 15 -33.69 16.64 12.63
N LEU A 16 -32.89 16.29 13.65
CA LEU A 16 -31.44 16.30 13.53
C LEU A 16 -31.03 14.87 13.18
N SER A 17 -31.11 14.57 11.88
CA SER A 17 -30.45 13.41 11.29
C SER A 17 -28.96 13.53 11.58
N CYS A 18 -28.44 12.64 12.43
CA CYS A 18 -27.01 12.41 12.53
C CYS A 18 -26.55 11.76 11.21
N ASP A 19 -26.27 12.60 10.22
CA ASP A 19 -25.52 12.18 9.03
C ASP A 19 -24.11 11.88 9.51
N SER A 20 -23.85 10.61 9.84
CA SER A 20 -22.50 10.09 9.95
C SER A 20 -21.86 10.22 8.57
N GLN A 21 -21.33 11.40 8.27
CA GLN A 21 -20.33 11.54 7.23
C GLN A 21 -19.07 10.83 7.73
N SER A 22 -19.05 9.52 7.51
CA SER A 22 -17.84 8.80 7.16
C SER A 22 -17.23 9.58 5.99
N LYS A 23 -16.43 10.61 6.31
CA LYS A 23 -15.55 11.26 5.35
C LYS A 23 -14.65 10.14 4.85
N GLY A 24 -15.03 9.64 3.68
CA GLY A 24 -14.36 8.57 2.99
C GLY A 24 -12.87 8.82 3.06
N SER A 25 -12.15 7.77 3.42
CA SER A 25 -10.72 7.65 3.22
C SER A 25 -10.41 8.32 1.89
N ILE A 26 -9.70 9.43 1.94
CA ILE A 26 -9.21 10.08 0.72
C ILE A 26 -8.25 9.04 0.15
N SER A 27 -8.74 8.20 -0.76
CA SER A 27 -7.87 7.52 -1.69
C SER A 27 -7.30 8.67 -2.50
N THR A 28 -6.15 9.18 -2.07
CA THR A 28 -5.24 9.82 -3.00
C THR A 28 -5.25 8.91 -4.22
N PRO A 29 -5.51 9.42 -5.44
CA PRO A 29 -5.31 8.60 -6.61
C PRO A 29 -3.87 8.17 -6.47
N ARG A 30 -3.67 6.90 -6.13
CA ARG A 30 -2.38 6.27 -5.99
C ARG A 30 -1.89 6.25 -7.43
N GLY A 31 -1.42 7.40 -7.91
CA GLY A 31 -0.69 7.53 -9.15
C GLY A 31 0.29 6.40 -9.06
N SER A 32 0.15 5.42 -9.96
CA SER A 32 0.79 4.13 -9.82
C SER A 32 2.27 4.40 -9.66
N MET A 33 2.76 4.40 -8.41
CA MET A 33 4.17 4.55 -8.12
C MET A 33 4.78 3.23 -8.53
N LYS A 34 4.98 3.10 -9.85
CA LYS A 34 5.63 1.98 -10.45
C LYS A 34 7.08 2.09 -10.02
N VAL A 35 7.52 1.14 -9.21
CA VAL A 35 8.91 1.04 -8.78
C VAL A 35 9.75 0.83 -10.03
N ASP A 36 10.62 1.80 -10.32
CA ASP A 36 11.55 1.73 -11.45
C ASP A 36 12.84 1.03 -11.01
N LEU A 37 12.93 -0.26 -11.31
CA LEU A 37 14.08 -1.10 -10.96
C LEU A 37 15.29 -0.88 -11.88
N SER A 38 15.13 -0.16 -12.99
CA SER A 38 16.25 0.16 -13.89
C SER A 38 17.27 1.12 -13.25
N LYS A 39 16.81 1.90 -12.27
CA LYS A 39 17.63 2.81 -11.46
C LYS A 39 18.57 2.09 -10.51
N LEU A 40 18.35 0.79 -10.28
CA LEU A 40 19.20 0.00 -9.41
C LEU A 40 20.52 -0.35 -10.11
N GLU A 41 21.61 -0.36 -9.34
CA GLU A 41 22.91 -0.81 -9.83
C GLU A 41 22.86 -2.29 -10.24
N MET A 42 23.68 -2.67 -11.23
CA MET A 42 23.80 -4.07 -11.67
C MET A 42 24.18 -5.00 -10.51
N ALA A 43 25.02 -4.54 -9.58
CA ALA A 43 25.41 -5.32 -8.41
C ALA A 43 24.22 -5.66 -7.51
N ALA A 44 23.34 -4.69 -7.25
CA ALA A 44 22.17 -4.90 -6.40
C ALA A 44 21.11 -5.77 -7.11
N LEU A 45 20.92 -5.62 -8.42
CA LEU A 45 20.09 -6.54 -9.22
C LEU A 45 20.62 -7.98 -9.14
N ARG A 46 21.94 -8.18 -9.28
CA ARG A 46 22.57 -9.51 -9.13
C ARG A 46 22.47 -10.08 -7.71
N ARG A 47 22.48 -9.24 -6.67
CA ARG A 47 22.24 -9.70 -5.29
C ARG A 47 20.81 -10.20 -5.13
N TYR A 48 19.83 -9.47 -5.64
CA TYR A 48 18.43 -9.90 -5.63
C TYR A 48 18.25 -11.21 -6.40
N TRP A 49 18.77 -11.27 -7.63
CA TRP A 49 18.70 -12.44 -8.51
C TRP A 49 19.24 -13.72 -7.85
N ARG A 50 20.41 -13.63 -7.19
CA ARG A 50 21.00 -14.76 -6.45
C ARG A 50 20.26 -15.07 -5.15
N HIS A 51 19.78 -14.06 -4.43
CA HIS A 51 19.09 -14.28 -3.15
C HIS A 51 17.81 -15.10 -3.31
N PHE A 52 17.09 -14.88 -4.42
CA PHE A 52 15.88 -15.63 -4.76
C PHE A 52 16.12 -16.80 -5.70
N ASN A 53 17.39 -17.22 -5.91
CA ASN A 53 17.78 -18.34 -6.77
C ASN A 53 17.14 -18.32 -8.17
N LEU A 54 17.02 -17.14 -8.77
CA LEU A 54 16.46 -16.96 -10.12
C LEU A 54 17.45 -17.40 -11.24
N VAL A 55 18.50 -18.15 -10.87
CA VAL A 55 19.75 -18.37 -11.61
C VAL A 55 19.58 -19.25 -12.85
N ASP A 56 18.50 -20.03 -12.91
CA ASP A 56 18.24 -20.96 -14.02
C ASP A 56 17.83 -20.27 -15.33
N ALA A 57 17.71 -18.94 -15.35
CA ALA A 57 17.21 -18.22 -16.52
C ALA A 57 18.28 -17.97 -17.60
N ILE A 58 19.49 -17.50 -17.26
CA ILE A 58 20.51 -17.04 -18.23
C ILE A 58 21.94 -17.04 -17.59
N PRO A 59 22.98 -17.64 -18.20
CA PRO A 59 24.32 -17.75 -17.61
C PRO A 59 25.11 -16.43 -17.53
N ASN A 60 24.79 -15.43 -18.36
CA ASN A 60 25.38 -14.09 -18.30
C ASN A 60 24.35 -13.03 -18.71
N PRO A 61 23.43 -12.65 -17.81
CA PRO A 61 22.36 -11.74 -18.17
C PRO A 61 22.86 -10.30 -18.31
N SER A 62 22.31 -9.58 -19.30
CA SER A 62 22.48 -8.13 -19.42
C SER A 62 21.75 -7.38 -18.29
N LYS A 63 22.00 -6.07 -18.15
CA LYS A 63 21.28 -5.25 -17.14
C LYS A 63 19.77 -5.29 -17.37
N GLU A 64 19.34 -5.15 -18.61
CA GLU A 64 17.93 -5.14 -19.01
C GLU A 64 17.27 -6.48 -18.69
N GLN A 65 17.93 -7.60 -19.01
CA GLN A 65 17.42 -8.93 -18.69
C GLN A 65 17.29 -9.14 -17.17
N LEU A 66 18.24 -8.66 -16.37
CA LEU A 66 18.12 -8.68 -14.92
C LEU A 66 16.93 -7.84 -14.44
N VAL A 67 16.72 -6.65 -15.01
CA VAL A 67 15.58 -5.79 -14.66
C VAL A 67 14.28 -6.51 -14.97
N ASP A 68 14.13 -7.10 -16.15
CA ASP A 68 12.90 -7.79 -16.54
C ASP A 68 12.58 -8.98 -15.62
N VAL A 69 13.57 -9.81 -15.32
CA VAL A 69 13.41 -10.98 -14.44
C VAL A 69 13.09 -10.54 -13.01
N VAL A 70 13.84 -9.57 -12.47
CA VAL A 70 13.63 -9.06 -11.11
C VAL A 70 12.29 -8.35 -10.99
N GLN A 71 11.89 -7.55 -11.98
CA GLN A 71 10.62 -6.85 -11.98
C GLN A 71 9.47 -7.84 -12.06
N ARG A 72 9.55 -8.86 -12.93
CA ARG A 72 8.55 -9.91 -12.99
C ARG A 72 8.44 -10.65 -11.66
N HIS A 73 9.55 -11.04 -11.04
CA HIS A 73 9.54 -11.72 -9.75
C HIS A 73 8.97 -10.83 -8.62
N PHE A 74 9.40 -9.57 -8.56
CA PHE A 74 8.97 -8.60 -7.57
C PHE A 74 7.47 -8.29 -7.66
N MET A 75 6.94 -8.18 -8.88
CA MET A 75 5.51 -7.94 -9.12
C MET A 75 4.67 -9.22 -8.96
N SER A 76 5.20 -10.37 -9.36
CA SER A 76 4.44 -11.63 -9.37
C SER A 76 4.29 -12.25 -7.99
N ARG A 77 5.20 -11.96 -7.05
CA ARG A 77 5.09 -12.38 -5.64
C ARG A 77 4.65 -13.85 -5.54
N GLU A 78 5.29 -14.73 -6.31
CA GLU A 78 4.97 -16.17 -6.41
C GLU A 78 5.26 -16.94 -5.10
N LEU A 79 5.69 -16.23 -4.07
CA LEU A 79 5.79 -16.69 -2.69
C LEU A 79 4.58 -16.30 -1.82
N ALA A 80 3.47 -15.85 -2.42
CA ALA A 80 2.18 -15.71 -1.73
C ALA A 80 1.70 -17.01 -1.07
N ASN A 81 2.24 -18.17 -1.48
CA ASN A 81 1.96 -19.47 -0.88
C ASN A 81 3.02 -19.97 0.12
N LEU A 82 4.23 -19.37 0.18
CA LEU A 82 5.28 -19.79 1.12
C LEU A 82 5.55 -18.78 2.25
N PHE A 83 5.18 -17.51 2.06
CA PHE A 83 5.06 -16.56 3.16
C PHE A 83 3.60 -16.09 3.23
N PRO A 84 2.83 -16.48 4.26
CA PRO A 84 1.50 -15.93 4.48
C PRO A 84 1.65 -14.41 4.47
N GLN A 85 0.87 -13.75 3.60
CA GLN A 85 0.85 -12.30 3.34
C GLN A 85 1.84 -11.53 4.20
N MET A 86 3.00 -11.13 3.63
CA MET A 86 3.98 -10.30 4.35
C MET A 86 3.25 -9.22 5.14
N ASP A 87 3.19 -9.42 6.46
CA ASP A 87 2.47 -8.55 7.36
C ASP A 87 3.20 -7.20 7.35
N GLU A 88 2.44 -6.14 7.10
CA GLU A 88 3.01 -4.80 6.93
C GLU A 88 3.83 -4.41 8.17
N LEU A 89 3.34 -4.76 9.36
CA LEU A 89 4.04 -4.48 10.61
C LEU A 89 5.34 -5.28 10.70
N GLN A 90 5.35 -6.57 10.34
CA GLN A 90 6.59 -7.36 10.30
C GLN A 90 7.64 -6.78 9.35
N VAL A 91 7.23 -6.33 8.16
CA VAL A 91 8.16 -5.71 7.20
C VAL A 91 8.73 -4.40 7.76
N ILE A 92 7.88 -3.55 8.34
CA ILE A 92 8.32 -2.28 8.94
C ILE A 92 9.26 -2.53 10.11
N VAL A 93 8.90 -3.44 11.04
CA VAL A 93 9.73 -3.79 12.20
C VAL A 93 11.07 -4.36 11.75
N GLY A 94 11.07 -5.30 10.81
CA GLY A 94 12.30 -5.89 10.27
C GLY A 94 13.21 -4.85 9.62
N PHE A 95 12.63 -3.93 8.85
CA PHE A 95 13.37 -2.82 8.25
C PHE A 95 13.99 -1.90 9.31
N VAL A 96 13.20 -1.45 10.29
CA VAL A 96 13.68 -0.56 11.36
C VAL A 96 14.80 -1.22 12.16
N GLN A 97 14.66 -2.50 12.50
CA GLN A 97 15.70 -3.24 13.21
C GLN A 97 17.00 -3.33 12.41
N ALA A 98 16.91 -3.63 11.10
CA ALA A 98 18.09 -3.68 10.24
C ALA A 98 18.78 -2.32 10.10
N ALA A 99 18.00 -1.25 9.88
CA ALA A 99 18.50 0.12 9.77
C ALA A 99 19.19 0.59 11.06
N LYS A 100 18.62 0.26 12.24
CA LYS A 100 19.20 0.61 13.55
C LYS A 100 20.51 -0.11 13.86
N ARG A 101 20.76 -1.29 13.26
CA ARG A 101 22.02 -2.04 13.43
C ARG A 101 23.17 -1.48 12.59
N LEU A 102 22.88 -0.61 11.63
CA LEU A 102 23.91 0.07 10.85
C LEU A 102 24.54 1.18 11.72
N LYS A 103 25.61 0.84 12.43
CA LYS A 103 26.56 1.83 12.95
C LYS A 103 27.44 2.27 11.80
N THR A 104 27.25 3.50 11.34
CA THR A 104 28.20 4.25 10.50
C THR A 104 29.46 4.61 11.28
#